data_AF-A0A846NDT3-F1
#
_entry.id   AF-A0A846NDT3-F1
#
_cell.length_a   1.000
_cell.length_b   1.000
_cell.length_c   1.000
_cell.angle_alpha   90.00
_cell.angle_beta   90.00
_cell.angle_gamma   90.00
#
_symmetry.space_group_name_H-M   'P 1'
#
loop_
_entity.id
_entity.type
_entity.pdbx_description
1 polymer ?
#
loop_
_entity_poly.entity_id
_entity_poly.type
_entity_poly.pdbx_seq_one_letter_code
_entity_poly.pdbx_strand_id
1 'polypeptide(L)'
;ANLFSKARESIKNKLKTIETGEERQIAEGLVKASDVRREYCLGRVALEEARILDRQGDHLASSKRYDQATESFQKVIDSMEREPEKKELLPIIYLCQAWERMMMAEARVSPTLYDEAAELFLKAEKHALDQPTSFLVQAHSSFCKALEAGVRFERTLDTTMYSTAKRHIVAATNHYLRAGYQTFSDYATATNRLIDAYMYIYRAQSDTDPAQKARSYQMAERLLQASAGTFIKAKHPEKSEEVRR
;
A
#
# COMPACT_ATOMS: atom_id res chain seq x y z
N ALA A 1 -10.57 21.18 1.37
CA ALA A 1 -11.22 21.21 2.71
C ALA A 1 -11.68 22.62 3.11
N ASN A 2 -10.80 23.63 3.18
CA ASN A 2 -11.14 24.96 3.72
C ASN A 2 -12.31 25.69 3.02
N LEU A 3 -12.41 25.58 1.69
CA LEU A 3 -13.53 26.18 0.95
C LEU A 3 -14.88 25.59 1.34
N PHE A 4 -14.97 24.28 1.60
CA PHE A 4 -16.20 23.64 2.08
C PHE A 4 -16.55 24.05 3.51
N SER A 5 -15.55 24.32 4.37
CA SER A 5 -15.81 24.89 5.70
C SER A 5 -16.43 26.29 5.60
N LYS A 6 -15.84 27.15 4.75
CA LYS A 6 -16.36 28.51 4.51
C LYS A 6 -17.76 28.49 3.88
N ALA A 7 -17.99 27.61 2.91
CA ALA A 7 -19.30 27.44 2.28
C ALA A 7 -20.35 27.02 3.31
N ARG A 8 -20.04 26.02 4.13
CA ARG A 8 -20.91 25.55 5.23
C ARG A 8 -21.26 26.67 6.20
N GLU A 9 -20.29 27.46 6.65
CA GLU A 9 -20.53 28.59 7.55
C GLU A 9 -21.40 29.66 6.91
N SER A 10 -21.15 30.00 5.65
CA SER A 10 -21.97 30.94 4.87
C SER A 10 -23.42 30.48 4.76
N ILE A 11 -23.64 29.21 4.41
CA ILE A 11 -24.99 28.63 4.29
C ILE A 11 -25.68 28.61 5.66
N LYS A 12 -25.00 28.19 6.72
CA LYS A 12 -25.56 28.19 8.09
C LYS A 12 -25.99 29.57 8.56
N ASN A 13 -25.23 30.61 8.20
CA ASN A 13 -25.61 31.98 8.53
C ASN A 13 -26.87 32.42 7.77
N LYS A 14 -26.98 32.07 6.48
CA LYS A 14 -28.16 32.38 5.67
C LYS A 14 -29.40 31.59 6.10
N LEU A 15 -29.21 30.38 6.61
CA LEU A 15 -30.28 29.51 7.13
C LEU A 15 -31.11 30.16 8.25
N LYS A 16 -30.50 31.09 9.00
CA LYS A 16 -31.19 31.86 10.06
C LYS A 16 -32.23 32.85 9.51
N THR A 17 -32.13 33.20 8.23
CA THR A 17 -32.99 34.21 7.58
C THR A 17 -33.96 33.61 6.56
N ILE A 18 -33.91 32.29 6.32
CA ILE A 18 -34.80 31.62 5.35
C ILE A 18 -36.14 31.33 6.03
N GLU A 19 -37.23 31.82 5.43
CA GLU A 19 -38.59 31.69 5.95
C GLU A 19 -39.34 30.50 5.35
N THR A 20 -39.02 30.12 4.10
CA THR A 20 -39.74 29.05 3.41
C THR A 20 -39.19 27.67 3.80
N GLY A 21 -40.09 26.70 4.03
CA GLY A 21 -39.71 25.35 4.45
C GLY A 21 -38.88 24.60 3.41
N GLU A 22 -39.21 24.78 2.13
CA GLU A 22 -38.50 24.14 1.01
C GLU A 22 -37.07 24.65 0.85
N GLU A 23 -36.88 25.98 0.82
CA GLU A 23 -35.55 26.58 0.72
C GLU A 23 -34.68 26.24 1.95
N ARG A 24 -35.30 26.14 3.13
CA ARG A 24 -34.61 25.72 4.35
C ARG A 24 -34.11 24.28 4.25
N GLN A 25 -34.95 23.37 3.76
CA GLN A 25 -34.57 21.96 3.56
C GLN A 25 -33.42 21.83 2.56
N ILE A 26 -33.44 22.59 1.46
CA ILE A 26 -32.35 22.63 0.49
C ILE A 26 -31.06 23.14 1.14
N ALA A 27 -31.14 24.25 1.90
CA ALA A 27 -29.98 24.82 2.58
C ALA A 27 -29.37 23.84 3.62
N GLU A 28 -30.20 23.12 4.37
CA GLU A 28 -29.76 22.07 5.29
C GLU A 28 -29.06 20.92 4.55
N GLY A 29 -29.60 20.51 3.40
CA GLY A 29 -28.97 19.54 2.51
C GLY A 29 -27.59 20.00 2.02
N LEU A 30 -27.44 21.27 1.64
CA LEU A 30 -26.16 21.84 1.21
C LEU A 30 -25.13 21.93 2.34
N VAL A 31 -25.56 22.18 3.59
CA VAL A 31 -24.69 22.12 4.77
C VAL A 31 -24.15 20.70 4.94
N LYS A 32 -25.02 19.68 4.91
CA LYS A 32 -24.62 18.27 5.00
C LYS A 32 -23.67 17.88 3.88
N ALA A 33 -24.00 18.22 2.64
CA ALA A 33 -23.15 17.95 1.47
C ALA A 33 -21.78 18.62 1.58
N SER A 34 -21.71 19.83 2.16
CA SER A 34 -20.45 20.53 2.41
C SER A 34 -19.60 19.82 3.47
N ASP A 35 -20.20 19.33 4.55
CA ASP A 35 -19.52 18.55 5.58
C ASP A 35 -18.96 17.23 4.98
N VAL A 36 -19.77 16.49 4.23
CA VAL A 36 -19.35 15.23 3.57
C VAL A 36 -18.19 15.47 2.59
N ARG A 37 -18.29 16.50 1.73
CA ARG A 37 -17.21 16.83 0.78
C ARG A 37 -15.94 17.30 1.48
N ARG A 38 -16.06 17.99 2.63
CA ARG A 38 -14.89 18.35 3.44
C ARG A 38 -14.18 17.10 3.93
N GLU A 39 -14.90 16.14 4.49
CA GLU A 39 -14.31 14.89 5.00
C GLU A 39 -13.66 14.07 3.87
N TYR A 40 -14.29 13.99 2.70
CA TYR A 40 -13.67 13.35 1.53
C TYR A 40 -12.33 14.01 1.16
N CYS A 41 -12.28 15.34 1.12
CA CYS A 41 -11.03 16.05 0.86
C CYS A 41 -9.95 15.77 1.93
N LEU A 42 -10.33 15.70 3.21
CA LEU A 42 -9.39 15.41 4.29
C LEU A 42 -8.83 13.98 4.15
N GLY A 43 -9.68 13.00 3.85
CA GLY A 43 -9.25 11.63 3.56
C GLY A 43 -8.28 11.56 2.38
N ARG A 44 -8.53 12.31 1.30
CA ARG A 44 -7.61 12.41 0.16
C ARG A 44 -6.28 13.04 0.52
N VAL A 45 -6.26 14.08 1.36
CA VAL A 45 -5.00 14.69 1.82
C VAL A 45 -4.20 13.68 2.65
N ALA A 46 -4.82 13.02 3.62
CA ALA A 46 -4.17 12.00 4.45
C ALA A 46 -3.60 10.85 3.61
N LEU A 47 -4.35 10.41 2.59
CA LEU A 47 -3.90 9.38 1.65
C LEU A 47 -2.62 9.78 0.89
N GLU A 48 -2.56 11.00 0.34
CA GLU A 48 -1.36 11.45 -0.38
C GLU A 48 -0.19 11.72 0.58
N GLU A 49 -0.44 12.22 1.79
CA GLU A 49 0.58 12.34 2.85
C GLU A 49 1.19 10.98 3.21
N ALA A 50 0.37 9.94 3.33
CA ALA A 50 0.83 8.58 3.59
C ALA A 50 1.81 8.10 2.52
N ARG A 51 1.48 8.29 1.24
CA ARG A 51 2.34 7.92 0.10
C ARG A 51 3.66 8.68 0.06
N ILE A 52 3.67 9.93 0.53
CA ILE A 52 4.90 10.72 0.63
C ILE A 52 5.79 10.16 1.74
N LEU A 53 5.22 9.87 2.91
CA LEU A 53 5.94 9.30 4.06
C LEU A 53 6.52 7.91 3.75
N ASP A 54 5.76 7.06 3.05
CA ASP A 54 6.23 5.76 2.59
C ASP A 54 7.48 5.87 1.72
N ARG A 55 7.46 6.76 0.71
CA ARG A 55 8.64 7.02 -0.15
C ARG A 55 9.83 7.63 0.60
N GLN A 56 9.61 8.16 1.79
CA GLN A 56 10.69 8.66 2.65
C GLN A 56 11.20 7.57 3.61
N GLY A 57 10.59 6.40 3.62
CA GLY A 57 10.91 5.29 4.52
C GLY A 57 10.28 5.41 5.92
N ASP A 58 9.44 6.42 6.17
CA ASP A 58 8.72 6.55 7.45
C ASP A 58 7.42 5.73 7.43
N HIS A 59 7.59 4.41 7.46
CA HIS A 59 6.48 3.46 7.35
C HIS A 59 5.49 3.57 8.53
N LEU A 60 5.94 3.91 9.75
CA LEU A 60 5.05 4.04 10.90
C LEU A 60 4.18 5.30 10.79
N ALA A 61 4.73 6.43 10.37
CA ALA A 61 3.92 7.63 10.13
C ALA A 61 3.00 7.44 8.92
N SER A 62 3.48 6.79 7.85
CA SER A 62 2.67 6.42 6.68
C SER A 62 1.45 5.59 7.06
N SER A 63 1.65 4.51 7.84
CA SER A 63 0.57 3.66 8.37
C SER A 63 -0.51 4.48 9.08
N LYS A 64 -0.14 5.39 9.99
CA LYS A 64 -1.09 6.28 10.69
C LYS A 64 -1.88 7.18 9.74
N ARG A 65 -1.27 7.66 8.65
CA ARG A 65 -1.96 8.50 7.66
C ARG A 65 -2.94 7.70 6.80
N TYR A 66 -2.63 6.46 6.46
CA TYR A 66 -3.58 5.56 5.82
C TYR A 66 -4.78 5.23 6.73
N ASP A 67 -4.55 5.06 8.04
CA ASP A 67 -5.60 4.87 9.03
C ASP A 67 -6.53 6.10 9.12
N GLN A 68 -5.95 7.30 9.21
CA GLN A 68 -6.70 8.56 9.17
C GLN A 68 -7.52 8.71 7.88
N ALA A 69 -6.96 8.33 6.72
CA ALA A 69 -7.69 8.35 5.46
C ALA A 69 -8.88 7.39 5.48
N THR A 70 -8.67 6.18 6.03
CA THR A 70 -9.72 5.17 6.23
C THR A 70 -10.87 5.73 7.07
N GLU A 71 -10.57 6.33 8.23
CA GLU A 71 -11.58 6.94 9.10
C GLU A 71 -12.37 8.04 8.38
N SER A 72 -11.70 8.93 7.64
CA SER A 72 -12.36 9.99 6.88
C SER A 72 -13.28 9.44 5.80
N PHE A 73 -12.85 8.43 5.03
CA PHE A 73 -13.70 7.82 4.00
C PHE A 73 -14.85 7.03 4.60
N GLN A 74 -14.68 6.40 5.76
CA GLN A 74 -15.77 5.71 6.47
C GLN A 74 -16.85 6.72 6.89
N LYS A 75 -16.47 7.86 7.47
CA LYS A 75 -17.42 8.95 7.82
C LYS A 75 -18.20 9.45 6.60
N VAL A 76 -17.55 9.50 5.43
CA VAL A 76 -18.21 9.87 4.17
C VAL A 76 -19.26 8.82 3.78
N ILE A 77 -18.91 7.53 3.80
CA ILE A 77 -19.84 6.43 3.49
C ILE A 77 -21.02 6.40 4.46
N ASP A 78 -20.78 6.58 5.76
CA ASP A 78 -21.82 6.56 6.79
C ASP A 78 -22.83 7.71 6.63
N SER A 79 -22.38 8.80 5.99
CA SER A 79 -23.21 9.97 5.69
C SER A 79 -23.93 9.87 4.33
N MET A 80 -23.63 8.86 3.52
CA MET A 80 -24.27 8.64 2.22
C MET A 80 -25.58 7.86 2.39
N GLU A 81 -26.65 8.34 1.74
CA GLU A 81 -27.96 7.69 1.79
C GLU A 81 -28.09 6.56 0.75
N ARG A 82 -27.40 6.68 -0.39
CA ARG A 82 -27.54 5.77 -1.54
C ARG A 82 -26.43 4.72 -1.59
N GLU A 83 -26.82 3.45 -1.59
CA GLU A 83 -25.91 2.29 -1.66
C GLU A 83 -24.96 2.29 -2.87
N PRO A 84 -25.36 2.70 -4.09
CA PRO A 84 -24.42 2.79 -5.22
C PRO A 84 -23.24 3.74 -4.96
N GLU A 85 -23.49 4.86 -4.29
CA GLU A 85 -22.45 5.86 -3.98
C GLU A 85 -21.45 5.32 -2.94
N LYS A 86 -21.94 4.53 -1.97
CA LYS A 86 -21.10 3.83 -1.00
C LYS A 86 -20.16 2.83 -1.69
N LYS A 87 -20.67 2.10 -2.68
CA LYS A 87 -19.89 1.07 -3.41
C LYS A 87 -18.68 1.64 -4.15
N GLU A 88 -18.69 2.91 -4.54
CA GLU A 88 -17.56 3.57 -5.19
C GLU A 88 -16.40 3.86 -4.22
N LEU A 89 -16.70 4.12 -2.94
CA LEU A 89 -15.70 4.44 -1.92
C LEU A 89 -15.16 3.21 -1.17
N LEU A 90 -15.92 2.12 -1.10
CA LEU A 90 -15.49 0.87 -0.46
C LEU A 90 -14.11 0.37 -0.93
N PRO A 91 -13.80 0.27 -2.24
CA PRO A 91 -12.46 -0.14 -2.68
C PRO A 91 -11.35 0.80 -2.18
N ILE A 92 -11.61 2.12 -2.08
CA ILE A 92 -10.63 3.07 -1.56
C ILE A 92 -10.33 2.80 -0.08
N ILE A 93 -11.37 2.49 0.71
CA ILE A 93 -11.21 2.12 2.12
C ILE A 93 -10.38 0.85 2.26
N TYR A 94 -10.70 -0.21 1.52
CA TYR A 94 -9.94 -1.45 1.57
C TYR A 94 -8.48 -1.26 1.14
N LEU A 95 -8.24 -0.43 0.12
CA LEU A 95 -6.87 -0.09 -0.29
C LEU A 95 -6.13 0.67 0.83
N CYS A 96 -6.75 1.66 1.48
CA CYS A 96 -6.12 2.38 2.59
C CYS A 96 -5.78 1.43 3.74
N GLN A 97 -6.69 0.53 4.11
CA GLN A 97 -6.45 -0.49 5.14
C GLN A 97 -5.33 -1.46 4.74
N ALA A 98 -5.31 -1.92 3.48
CA ALA A 98 -4.27 -2.81 2.99
C ALA A 98 -2.88 -2.16 3.07
N TRP A 99 -2.79 -0.90 2.63
CA TRP A 99 -1.55 -0.13 2.72
C TRP A 99 -1.14 0.17 4.17
N GLU A 100 -2.09 0.50 5.04
CA GLU A 100 -1.84 0.67 6.47
C GLU A 100 -1.18 -0.58 7.07
N ARG A 101 -1.77 -1.76 6.81
CA ARG A 101 -1.25 -3.05 7.28
C ARG A 101 0.11 -3.37 6.71
N MET A 102 0.31 -3.16 5.41
CA MET A 102 1.60 -3.39 4.75
C MET A 102 2.70 -2.48 5.31
N MET A 103 2.41 -1.19 5.53
CA MET A 103 3.37 -0.26 6.14
C MET A 103 3.70 -0.62 7.58
N MET A 104 2.71 -1.07 8.35
CA MET A 104 2.95 -1.57 9.70
C MET A 104 3.75 -2.88 9.70
N ALA A 105 3.56 -3.73 8.68
CA ALA A 105 4.32 -4.94 8.46
C ALA A 105 5.80 -4.65 8.17
N GLU A 106 6.10 -3.68 7.30
CA GLU A 106 7.47 -3.19 7.04
C GLU A 106 8.11 -2.66 8.33
N ALA A 107 7.44 -1.75 9.04
CA ALA A 107 7.97 -1.13 10.26
C ALA A 107 8.23 -2.13 11.40
N ARG A 108 7.48 -3.23 11.46
CA ARG A 108 7.57 -4.24 12.54
C ARG A 108 8.17 -5.56 12.09
N VAL A 109 8.56 -5.67 10.82
CA VAL A 109 9.00 -6.91 10.17
C VAL A 109 8.02 -8.06 10.46
N SER A 110 6.72 -7.83 10.27
CA SER A 110 5.66 -8.76 10.70
C SER A 110 5.08 -9.55 9.53
N PRO A 111 5.24 -10.89 9.48
CA PRO A 111 4.67 -11.71 8.40
C PRO A 111 3.14 -11.71 8.44
N THR A 112 2.52 -11.74 9.62
CA THR A 112 1.05 -11.79 9.73
C THR A 112 0.38 -10.53 9.19
N LEU A 113 1.01 -9.36 9.39
CA LEU A 113 0.47 -8.10 8.88
C LEU A 113 0.56 -8.01 7.33
N TYR A 114 1.56 -8.65 6.72
CA TYR A 114 1.59 -8.79 5.26
C TYR A 114 0.46 -9.67 4.74
N ASP A 115 0.15 -10.78 5.41
CA ASP A 115 -0.97 -11.64 5.01
C ASP A 115 -2.32 -10.90 5.12
N GLU A 116 -2.55 -10.20 6.24
CA GLU A 116 -3.72 -9.33 6.41
C GLU A 116 -3.83 -8.27 5.29
N ALA A 117 -2.73 -7.61 4.94
CA ALA A 117 -2.68 -6.67 3.83
C ALA A 117 -3.05 -7.36 2.50
N ALA A 118 -2.53 -8.56 2.25
CA ALA A 118 -2.81 -9.33 1.05
C ALA A 118 -4.30 -9.65 0.89
N GLU A 119 -4.99 -9.99 1.99
CA GLU A 119 -6.43 -10.23 2.00
C GLU A 119 -7.22 -8.96 1.72
N LEU A 120 -6.81 -7.82 2.30
CA LEU A 120 -7.47 -6.53 2.10
C LEU A 120 -7.36 -6.05 0.64
N PHE A 121 -6.21 -6.26 -0.01
CA PHE A 121 -6.08 -5.99 -1.45
C PHE A 121 -7.07 -6.83 -2.29
N LEU A 122 -7.27 -8.11 -1.96
CA LEU A 122 -8.25 -8.96 -2.65
C LEU A 122 -9.71 -8.57 -2.33
N LYS A 123 -9.98 -8.01 -1.15
CA LYS A 123 -11.31 -7.43 -0.86
C LYS A 123 -11.57 -6.22 -1.75
N ALA A 124 -10.57 -5.37 -1.99
CA ALA A 124 -10.69 -4.24 -2.93
C ALA A 124 -10.95 -4.72 -4.37
N GLU A 125 -10.38 -5.85 -4.78
CA GLU A 125 -10.57 -6.45 -6.11
C GLU A 125 -12.04 -6.72 -6.45
N LYS A 126 -12.85 -7.12 -5.47
CA LYS A 126 -14.29 -7.39 -5.68
C LYS A 126 -15.08 -6.18 -6.18
N HIS A 127 -14.48 -4.99 -6.07
CA HIS A 127 -15.04 -3.73 -6.49
C HIS A 127 -14.27 -3.09 -7.67
N ALA A 128 -13.33 -3.81 -8.28
CA ALA A 128 -12.61 -3.33 -9.46
C ALA A 128 -13.56 -3.19 -10.65
N LEU A 129 -13.53 -2.03 -11.31
CA LEU A 129 -14.39 -1.70 -12.44
C LEU A 129 -13.77 -2.08 -13.80
N ASP A 130 -12.47 -2.34 -13.81
CA ASP A 130 -11.71 -2.68 -15.00
C ASP A 130 -10.61 -3.71 -14.71
N GLN A 131 -10.14 -4.34 -15.79
CA GLN A 131 -9.15 -5.39 -15.74
C GLN A 131 -7.76 -4.91 -15.26
N PRO A 132 -7.24 -3.75 -15.69
CA PRO A 132 -5.99 -3.21 -15.14
C PRO A 132 -6.02 -3.02 -13.62
N THR A 133 -7.12 -2.53 -13.07
CA THR A 133 -7.31 -2.35 -11.63
C THR A 133 -7.33 -3.69 -10.90
N SER A 134 -8.02 -4.70 -11.45
CA SER A 134 -7.97 -6.08 -10.92
C SER A 134 -6.54 -6.64 -10.90
N PHE A 135 -5.78 -6.48 -11.99
CA PHE A 135 -4.37 -6.91 -11.99
C PHE A 135 -3.53 -6.14 -10.98
N LEU A 136 -3.76 -4.84 -10.80
CA LEU A 136 -3.00 -4.05 -9.83
C LEU A 136 -3.18 -4.56 -8.40
N VAL A 137 -4.43 -4.81 -7.98
CA VAL A 137 -4.69 -5.31 -6.61
C VAL A 137 -4.23 -6.76 -6.43
N GLN A 138 -4.35 -7.60 -7.45
CA GLN A 138 -3.76 -8.95 -7.45
C GLN A 138 -2.24 -8.91 -7.33
N ALA A 139 -1.60 -7.92 -7.97
CA ALA A 139 -0.16 -7.72 -7.88
C ALA A 139 0.25 -7.37 -6.45
N HIS A 140 -0.43 -6.39 -5.82
CA HIS A 140 -0.18 -6.01 -4.43
C HIS A 140 -0.41 -7.17 -3.45
N SER A 141 -1.50 -7.92 -3.62
CA SER A 141 -1.77 -9.11 -2.79
C SER A 141 -0.66 -10.15 -2.93
N SER A 142 -0.26 -10.47 -4.16
CA SER A 142 0.83 -11.41 -4.44
C SER A 142 2.15 -10.90 -3.87
N PHE A 143 2.41 -9.60 -3.97
CA PHE A 143 3.62 -9.00 -3.42
C PHE A 143 3.67 -9.10 -1.90
N CYS A 144 2.57 -8.82 -1.20
CA CYS A 144 2.48 -8.99 0.25
C CYS A 144 2.72 -10.45 0.67
N LYS A 145 2.14 -11.43 -0.04
CA LYS A 145 2.42 -12.86 0.21
C LYS A 145 3.89 -13.23 -0.02
N ALA A 146 4.54 -12.58 -0.97
CA ALA A 146 5.97 -12.77 -1.18
C ALA A 146 6.79 -12.22 -0.01
N LEU A 147 6.44 -11.03 0.50
CA LEU A 147 7.10 -10.42 1.66
C LEU A 147 6.87 -11.23 2.94
N GLU A 148 5.64 -11.72 3.17
CA GLU A 148 5.36 -12.63 4.28
C GLU A 148 6.30 -13.84 4.25
N ALA A 149 6.32 -14.55 3.12
CA ALA A 149 7.15 -15.73 2.96
C ALA A 149 8.65 -15.40 3.04
N GLY A 150 9.07 -14.24 2.54
CA GLY A 150 10.44 -13.72 2.67
C GLY A 150 10.84 -13.51 4.13
N VAL A 151 10.02 -12.81 4.91
CA VAL A 151 10.26 -12.60 6.35
C VAL A 151 10.30 -13.93 7.10
N ARG A 152 9.41 -14.88 6.78
CA ARG A 152 9.45 -16.24 7.37
C ARG A 152 10.74 -16.96 7.00
N PHE A 153 11.16 -16.90 5.73
CA PHE A 153 12.41 -17.48 5.26
C PHE A 153 13.61 -16.90 5.99
N GLU A 154 13.71 -15.58 6.15
CA GLU A 154 14.83 -14.96 6.87
C GLU A 154 14.92 -15.41 8.34
N ARG A 155 13.76 -15.67 8.97
CA ARG A 155 13.70 -16.13 10.37
C ARG A 155 14.03 -17.60 10.55
N THR A 156 13.65 -18.45 9.61
CA THR A 156 13.72 -19.92 9.77
C THR A 156 14.74 -20.60 8.88
N LEU A 157 15.18 -19.92 7.82
CA LEU A 157 16.01 -20.42 6.73
C LEU A 157 15.37 -21.60 5.98
N ASP A 158 14.04 -21.72 6.08
CA ASP A 158 13.26 -22.75 5.40
C ASP A 158 13.16 -22.46 3.90
N THR A 159 13.83 -23.29 3.10
CA THR A 159 13.86 -23.16 1.64
C THR A 159 12.49 -23.30 0.96
N THR A 160 11.49 -23.87 1.65
CA THR A 160 10.10 -23.90 1.16
C THR A 160 9.46 -22.50 1.19
N MET A 161 9.78 -21.70 2.22
CA MET A 161 9.36 -20.30 2.32
C MET A 161 10.04 -19.45 1.25
N TYR A 162 11.33 -19.65 0.99
CA TYR A 162 12.04 -19.03 -0.14
C TYR A 162 11.33 -19.33 -1.47
N SER A 163 11.04 -20.60 -1.76
CA SER A 163 10.37 -21.01 -3.00
C SER A 163 8.98 -20.39 -3.13
N THR A 164 8.26 -20.28 -2.00
CA THR A 164 6.95 -19.62 -1.92
C THR A 164 7.06 -18.13 -2.23
N ALA A 165 8.03 -17.43 -1.63
CA ALA A 165 8.28 -16.02 -1.89
C ALA A 165 8.59 -15.77 -3.38
N LYS A 166 9.45 -16.60 -3.98
CA LYS A 166 9.80 -16.55 -5.41
C LYS A 166 8.58 -16.70 -6.32
N ARG A 167 7.69 -17.65 -6.02
CA ARG A 167 6.48 -17.87 -6.83
C ARG A 167 5.58 -16.64 -6.79
N HIS A 168 5.34 -16.10 -5.60
CA HIS A 168 4.46 -14.96 -5.41
C HIS A 168 5.02 -13.66 -5.99
N ILE A 169 6.33 -13.45 -5.89
CA ILE A 169 6.95 -12.24 -6.44
C ILE A 169 6.95 -12.22 -7.97
N VAL A 170 7.16 -13.37 -8.61
CA VAL A 170 7.01 -13.49 -10.07
C VAL A 170 5.58 -13.21 -10.51
N ALA A 171 4.59 -13.72 -9.76
CA ALA A 171 3.19 -13.41 -10.02
C ALA A 171 2.92 -11.90 -9.87
N ALA A 172 3.43 -11.26 -8.82
CA ALA A 172 3.31 -9.82 -8.60
C ALA A 172 3.92 -9.01 -9.75
N THR A 173 5.17 -9.30 -10.14
CA THR A 173 5.86 -8.66 -11.26
C THR A 173 5.04 -8.74 -12.55
N ASN A 174 4.51 -9.92 -12.88
CA ASN A 174 3.70 -10.12 -14.08
C ASN A 174 2.38 -9.34 -14.02
N HIS A 175 1.70 -9.35 -12.88
CA HIS A 175 0.45 -8.61 -12.70
C HIS A 175 0.68 -7.08 -12.77
N TYR A 176 1.76 -6.55 -12.17
CA TYR A 176 2.09 -5.13 -12.31
C TYR A 176 2.31 -4.73 -13.77
N LEU A 177 3.01 -5.55 -14.56
CA LEU A 177 3.21 -5.28 -15.98
C LEU A 177 1.89 -5.29 -16.75
N ARG A 178 1.02 -6.27 -16.50
CA ARG A 178 -0.32 -6.34 -17.12
C ARG A 178 -1.21 -5.17 -16.72
N ALA A 179 -1.01 -4.60 -15.53
CA ALA A 179 -1.67 -3.39 -15.07
C ALA A 179 -1.03 -2.09 -15.60
N GLY A 180 0.12 -2.16 -16.28
CA GLY A 180 0.84 -0.99 -16.82
C GLY A 180 1.79 -0.29 -15.83
N TYR A 181 2.09 -0.89 -14.67
CA TYR A 181 2.89 -0.29 -13.61
C TYR A 181 4.35 -0.80 -13.60
N GLN A 182 5.15 -0.33 -14.56
CA GLN A 182 6.55 -0.74 -14.69
C GLN A 182 7.39 -0.47 -13.42
N THR A 183 7.17 0.66 -12.74
CA THR A 183 7.95 1.02 -11.54
C THR A 183 7.68 0.06 -10.38
N PHE A 184 6.44 -0.42 -10.22
CA PHE A 184 6.12 -1.44 -9.20
C PHE A 184 6.65 -2.82 -9.58
N SER A 185 6.64 -3.15 -10.87
CA SER A 185 7.32 -4.35 -11.38
C SER A 185 8.83 -4.33 -11.11
N ASP A 186 9.47 -3.16 -11.31
CA ASP A 186 10.88 -2.97 -10.97
C ASP A 186 11.13 -3.12 -9.45
N TYR A 187 10.26 -2.57 -8.59
CA TYR A 187 10.35 -2.72 -7.13
C TYR A 187 10.25 -4.19 -6.70
N ALA A 188 9.27 -4.93 -7.23
CA ALA A 188 9.12 -6.36 -6.98
C ALA A 188 10.34 -7.15 -7.47
N THR A 189 10.90 -6.77 -8.62
CA THR A 189 12.13 -7.38 -9.15
C THR A 189 13.34 -7.11 -8.27
N ALA A 190 13.49 -5.90 -7.72
CA ALA A 190 14.55 -5.56 -6.77
C ALA A 190 14.44 -6.42 -5.50
N THR A 191 13.24 -6.53 -4.95
CA THR A 191 12.94 -7.36 -3.77
C THR A 191 13.22 -8.85 -4.04
N ASN A 192 12.88 -9.35 -5.23
CA ASN A 192 13.19 -10.73 -5.63
C ASN A 192 14.71 -11.02 -5.62
N ARG A 193 15.52 -10.06 -6.07
CA ARG A 193 16.99 -10.19 -6.04
C ARG A 193 17.54 -10.13 -4.63
N LEU A 194 16.93 -9.33 -3.75
CA LEU A 194 17.31 -9.27 -2.34
C LEU A 194 17.08 -10.62 -1.65
N ILE A 195 15.92 -11.25 -1.87
CA ILE A 195 15.61 -12.59 -1.36
C ILE A 195 16.60 -13.63 -1.91
N ASP A 196 16.96 -13.56 -3.19
CA ASP A 196 17.99 -14.43 -3.77
C ASP A 196 19.36 -14.24 -3.08
N ALA A 197 19.74 -13.00 -2.80
CA ALA A 197 20.98 -12.71 -2.10
C ALA A 197 21.02 -13.35 -0.71
N TYR A 198 19.94 -13.24 0.07
CA TYR A 198 19.82 -13.88 1.38
C TYR A 198 19.96 -15.40 1.29
N MET A 199 19.40 -16.04 0.26
CA MET A 199 19.59 -17.47 0.03
C MET A 199 21.06 -17.83 -0.24
N TYR A 200 21.79 -17.03 -1.02
CA TYR A 200 23.21 -17.27 -1.26
C TYR A 200 24.08 -17.01 -0.03
N ILE A 201 23.75 -16.01 0.81
CA ILE A 201 24.41 -15.79 2.10
C ILE A 201 24.22 -17.00 3.00
N TYR A 202 22.99 -17.51 3.11
CA TYR A 202 22.70 -18.70 3.90
C TYR A 202 23.49 -19.93 3.41
N ARG A 203 23.54 -20.15 2.09
CA ARG A 203 24.38 -21.21 1.50
C ARG A 203 25.84 -21.05 1.89
N ALA A 204 26.40 -19.86 1.77
CA ALA A 204 27.79 -19.58 2.14
C ALA A 204 28.07 -19.83 3.64
N GLN A 205 27.11 -19.51 4.50
CA GLN A 205 27.23 -19.74 5.95
C GLN A 205 27.20 -21.22 6.32
N SER A 206 26.42 -22.01 5.58
CA SER A 206 26.26 -23.45 5.81
C SER A 206 27.33 -24.30 5.13
N ASP A 207 28.07 -23.74 4.18
CA ASP A 207 29.09 -24.46 3.42
C ASP A 207 30.40 -24.59 4.20
N THR A 208 31.00 -25.78 4.08
CA THR A 208 32.30 -26.11 4.71
C THR A 208 33.46 -26.02 3.73
N ASP A 209 33.19 -26.05 2.41
CA ASP A 209 34.20 -25.86 1.38
C ASP A 209 34.47 -24.35 1.18
N PRO A 210 35.70 -23.86 1.46
CA PRO A 210 36.04 -22.46 1.30
C PRO A 210 35.80 -21.92 -0.12
N ALA A 211 35.98 -22.74 -1.16
CA ALA A 211 35.78 -22.31 -2.54
C ALA A 211 34.30 -22.12 -2.88
N GLN A 212 33.43 -23.02 -2.43
CA GLN A 212 31.98 -22.89 -2.61
C GLN A 212 31.40 -21.75 -1.77
N LYS A 213 31.91 -21.57 -0.55
CA LYS A 213 31.60 -20.44 0.31
C LYS A 213 31.93 -19.10 -0.34
N ALA A 214 33.14 -18.95 -0.87
CA ALA A 214 33.57 -17.73 -1.56
C ALA A 214 32.68 -17.43 -2.79
N ARG A 215 32.36 -18.46 -3.59
CA ARG A 215 31.44 -18.32 -4.74
C ARG A 215 30.05 -17.86 -4.34
N SER A 216 29.50 -18.41 -3.26
CA SER A 216 28.18 -18.04 -2.76
C SER A 216 28.14 -16.58 -2.28
N TYR A 217 29.15 -16.13 -1.53
CA TYR A 217 29.25 -14.73 -1.12
C TYR A 217 29.40 -13.78 -2.31
N GLN A 218 30.20 -14.13 -3.31
CA GLN A 218 30.34 -13.33 -4.52
C GLN A 218 29.00 -13.20 -5.27
N MET A 219 28.20 -14.26 -5.32
CA MET A 219 26.88 -14.21 -5.94
C MET A 219 25.92 -13.32 -5.14
N ALA A 220 25.91 -13.44 -3.81
CA ALA A 220 25.12 -12.58 -2.94
C ALA A 220 25.46 -11.10 -3.14
N GLU A 221 26.75 -10.74 -3.16
CA GLU A 221 27.20 -9.36 -3.37
C GLU A 221 26.69 -8.77 -4.69
N ARG A 222 26.82 -9.53 -5.80
CA ARG A 222 26.32 -9.10 -7.12
C ARG A 222 24.81 -8.88 -7.10
N LEU A 223 24.06 -9.75 -6.42
CA LEU A 223 22.62 -9.64 -6.31
C LEU A 223 22.18 -8.44 -5.46
N LEU A 224 22.88 -8.16 -4.35
CA LEU A 224 22.63 -6.97 -3.52
C LEU A 224 22.88 -5.69 -4.31
N GLN A 225 24.00 -5.60 -5.04
CA GLN A 225 24.31 -4.46 -5.90
C GLN A 225 23.24 -4.25 -6.98
N ALA A 226 22.84 -5.33 -7.65
CA ALA A 226 21.79 -5.28 -8.67
C ALA A 226 20.40 -4.93 -8.10
N SER A 227 20.10 -5.41 -6.88
CA SER A 227 18.88 -5.08 -6.15
C SER A 227 18.85 -3.59 -5.81
N ALA A 228 19.90 -3.07 -5.18
CA ALA A 228 20.04 -1.66 -4.82
C ALA A 228 19.89 -0.73 -6.04
N GLY A 229 20.54 -1.04 -7.17
CA GLY A 229 20.39 -0.26 -8.40
C GLY A 229 18.95 -0.28 -8.97
N THR A 230 18.22 -1.37 -8.75
CA THR A 230 16.83 -1.50 -9.24
C THR A 230 15.84 -0.76 -8.33
N PHE A 231 16.08 -0.71 -7.02
CA PHE A 231 15.30 0.15 -6.12
C PHE A 231 15.39 1.63 -6.51
N ILE A 232 16.56 2.11 -6.94
CA ILE A 232 16.70 3.47 -7.49
C ILE A 232 15.84 3.65 -8.74
N LYS A 233 15.87 2.70 -9.68
CA LYS A 233 15.02 2.73 -10.89
C LYS A 233 13.53 2.74 -10.53
N ALA A 234 13.15 2.02 -9.48
CA ALA A 234 11.79 1.99 -8.94
C ALA A 234 11.39 3.27 -8.18
N LYS A 235 12.28 4.26 -8.04
CA LYS A 235 12.08 5.51 -7.28
C LYS A 235 12.02 5.34 -5.76
N HIS A 236 12.78 4.37 -5.25
CA HIS A 236 12.93 4.05 -3.82
C HIS A 236 14.42 4.09 -3.41
N PRO A 237 15.08 5.27 -3.43
CA PRO A 237 16.50 5.38 -3.06
C PRO A 237 16.77 4.99 -1.59
N GLU A 238 15.81 5.19 -0.68
CA GLU A 238 15.88 4.78 0.72
C GLU A 238 16.10 3.28 0.88
N LYS A 239 15.37 2.45 0.11
CA LYS A 239 15.56 1.00 0.09
C LYS A 239 16.89 0.60 -0.56
N SER A 240 17.39 1.38 -1.52
CA SER A 240 18.74 1.18 -2.05
C SER A 240 19.82 1.32 -0.98
N GLU A 241 19.68 2.32 -0.11
CA GLU A 241 20.61 2.55 1.00
C GLU A 241 20.48 1.47 2.08
N GLU A 242 19.27 0.98 2.35
CA GLU A 242 19.05 -0.15 3.28
C GLU A 242 19.79 -1.41 2.80
N VAL A 243 19.67 -1.76 1.52
CA VAL A 243 20.31 -2.96 0.94
C VAL A 243 21.84 -2.88 0.90
N ARG A 244 22.41 -1.66 0.90
CA ARG A 244 23.86 -1.44 0.86
C ARG A 244 24.54 -1.48 2.23
N ARG A 245 23.77 -1.40 3.32
CA ARG A 245 24.27 -1.46 4.70
C ARG A 245 24.57 -2.90 5.12
#